data_AF-A0A2K0SUZ8-F1
#
_entry.id   AF-A0A2K0SUZ8-F1
#
_cell.length_a   1.000
_cell.length_b   1.000
_cell.length_c   1.000
_cell.angle_alpha   90.00
_cell.angle_beta   90.00
_cell.angle_gamma   90.00
#
_symmetry.space_group_name_H-M   'P 1'
#
loop_
_entity.id
_entity.type
_entity.pdbx_description
1 polymer ?
#
loop_
_entity_poly.entity_id
_entity_poly.type
_entity_poly.pdbx_seq_one_letter_code
_entity_poly.pdbx_strand_id
1 'polypeptide(L)'
;MKLASVVFSLLPAALALPASEGTLGRRQTSLSAITDQLLFSITLPDFITRRNAKNPSTLDWSSDGCTDSPDNPFGFPFVPACNRHDFGYQNYRLQNRFTDSGKLNIDNNFKSE
;
A
#
# COMPACT_ATOMS: atom_id res chain seq x y z
N MET A 1 21.28 -46.26 56.46
CA MET A 1 20.02 -45.64 56.02
C MET A 1 20.40 -44.57 54.99
N LYS A 2 20.00 -44.72 53.72
CA LYS A 2 20.36 -43.80 52.62
C LYS A 2 19.31 -42.69 52.54
N LEU A 3 19.72 -41.43 52.65
CA LEU A 3 18.85 -40.26 52.50
C LEU A 3 18.69 -39.97 51.00
N ALA A 4 17.46 -40.01 50.50
CA ALA A 4 17.12 -39.67 49.12
C ALA A 4 16.88 -38.16 49.01
N SER A 5 17.67 -37.46 48.20
CA SER A 5 17.45 -36.06 47.84
C SER A 5 16.37 -35.97 46.77
N VAL A 6 15.27 -35.28 47.08
CA VAL A 6 14.20 -34.96 46.13
C VAL A 6 14.49 -33.58 45.55
N VAL A 7 14.75 -33.51 44.24
CA VAL A 7 14.91 -32.25 43.50
C VAL A 7 13.55 -31.81 42.99
N PHE A 8 13.07 -30.66 43.45
CA PHE A 8 11.81 -30.06 43.02
C PHE A 8 12.05 -29.21 41.77
N SER A 9 11.55 -29.65 40.61
CA SER A 9 11.66 -28.93 39.34
C SER A 9 10.56 -27.86 39.25
N LEU A 10 10.93 -26.59 39.32
CA LEU A 10 10.03 -25.47 39.02
C LEU A 10 9.92 -25.30 37.49
N LEU A 11 8.74 -25.61 36.94
CA LEU A 11 8.38 -25.34 35.55
C LEU A 11 8.04 -23.84 35.39
N PRO A 12 8.69 -23.10 34.47
CA PRO A 12 8.27 -21.74 34.12
C PRO A 12 6.99 -21.80 33.27
N ALA A 13 5.89 -21.25 33.78
CA ALA A 13 4.71 -20.99 32.97
C ALA A 13 4.98 -19.80 32.04
N ALA A 14 5.38 -20.06 30.80
CA ALA A 14 5.50 -19.05 29.77
C ALA A 14 4.09 -18.68 29.27
N LEU A 15 3.61 -17.47 29.63
CA LEU A 15 2.42 -16.87 29.04
C LEU A 15 2.72 -16.46 27.59
N ALA A 16 2.23 -17.24 26.63
CA ALA A 16 2.24 -16.86 25.22
C ALA A 16 1.19 -15.76 24.98
N LEU A 17 1.61 -14.50 24.86
CA LEU A 17 0.75 -13.45 24.30
C LEU A 17 0.62 -13.68 22.78
N PRO A 18 -0.57 -13.58 22.18
CA PRO A 18 -0.71 -13.63 20.74
C PRO A 18 -0.05 -12.38 20.14
N ALA A 19 0.93 -12.61 19.25
CA ALA A 19 1.62 -11.54 18.53
C ALA A 19 0.65 -10.78 17.59
N SER A 20 0.76 -9.46 17.58
CA SER A 20 -0.07 -8.50 16.83
C SER A 20 0.02 -8.56 15.30
N GLU A 21 0.58 -9.65 14.74
CA GLU A 21 0.82 -9.81 13.30
C GLU A 21 -0.47 -9.80 12.48
N GLY A 22 -1.57 -10.36 13.04
CA GLY A 22 -2.86 -10.44 12.36
C GLY A 22 -3.52 -9.07 12.08
N THR A 23 -3.33 -8.09 12.96
CA THR A 23 -3.93 -6.76 12.81
C THR A 23 -3.21 -5.94 11.74
N LEU A 24 -1.87 -6.02 11.70
CA LEU A 24 -1.08 -5.33 10.69
C LEU A 24 -1.32 -5.91 9.29
N GLY A 25 -1.37 -7.23 9.15
CA GLY A 25 -1.70 -7.89 7.88
C GLY A 25 -3.10 -7.55 7.38
N ARG A 26 -4.11 -7.51 8.27
CA ARG A 26 -5.47 -7.09 7.92
C ARG A 26 -5.52 -5.63 7.47
N ARG A 27 -4.84 -4.73 8.19
CA ARG A 27 -4.75 -3.31 7.81
C ARG A 27 -4.09 -3.16 6.43
N GLN A 28 -2.98 -3.85 6.20
CA GLN A 28 -2.27 -3.81 4.92
C GLN A 28 -3.13 -4.31 3.76
N THR A 29 -3.87 -5.40 3.97
CA THR A 29 -4.83 -5.93 3.00
C THR A 29 -5.92 -4.89 2.69
N SER A 30 -6.44 -4.20 3.72
CA SER A 30 -7.43 -3.14 3.53
C SER A 30 -6.89 -1.94 2.74
N LEU A 31 -5.64 -1.52 2.99
CA LEU A 31 -5.01 -0.42 2.26
C LEU A 31 -4.70 -0.78 0.81
N SER A 32 -4.30 -2.03 0.56
CA SER A 32 -4.08 -2.53 -0.80
C SER A 32 -5.38 -2.52 -1.61
N ALA A 33 -6.48 -2.99 -1.00
CA ALA A 33 -7.81 -2.95 -1.62
C ALA A 33 -8.28 -1.51 -1.92
N ILE A 34 -8.08 -0.57 -1.00
CA ILE A 34 -8.41 0.85 -1.23
C ILE A 34 -7.54 1.43 -2.35
N THR A 35 -6.25 1.10 -2.38
CA THR A 35 -5.34 1.54 -3.45
C THR A 35 -5.82 1.06 -4.81
N ASP A 36 -6.21 -0.22 -4.90
CA ASP A 36 -6.69 -0.80 -6.16
C ASP A 36 -8.04 -0.22 -6.58
N GLN A 37 -8.94 0.04 -5.63
CA GLN A 37 -10.19 0.75 -5.90
C GLN A 37 -9.94 2.14 -6.49
N LEU A 38 -9.01 2.90 -5.90
CA LEU A 38 -8.67 4.25 -6.34
C LEU A 38 -7.98 4.27 -7.71
N LEU A 39 -7.22 3.22 -8.04
CA LEU A 39 -6.55 3.08 -9.33
C LEU A 39 -7.53 2.66 -10.44
N PHE A 40 -8.30 1.60 -10.21
CA PHE A 40 -8.92 0.83 -11.28
C PHE A 40 -10.45 0.79 -11.25
N SER A 41 -11.09 1.25 -10.16
CA SER A 41 -12.55 1.15 -10.01
C SER A 41 -13.29 2.47 -10.03
N ILE A 42 -12.57 3.60 -10.06
CA ILE A 42 -13.17 4.93 -10.06
C ILE A 42 -12.69 5.76 -11.25
N THR A 43 -13.50 6.77 -11.59
CA THR A 43 -13.16 7.70 -12.66
C THR A 43 -11.98 8.59 -12.24
N LEU A 44 -11.25 9.13 -13.23
CA LEU A 44 -10.16 10.06 -12.96
C LEU A 44 -10.62 11.31 -12.19
N PRO A 45 -11.76 11.95 -12.50
CA PRO A 45 -12.29 13.05 -11.67
C PRO A 45 -12.55 12.67 -10.21
N ASP A 46 -13.11 11.48 -9.95
CA ASP A 46 -13.33 10.99 -8.59
C ASP A 46 -11.99 10.77 -7.87
N PHE A 47 -10.99 10.21 -8.56
CA PHE A 47 -9.65 10.05 -8.03
C PHE A 47 -9.05 11.40 -7.62
N ILE A 48 -9.15 12.42 -8.48
CA ILE A 48 -8.65 13.77 -8.16
C ILE A 48 -9.36 14.36 -6.95
N THR A 49 -10.67 14.14 -6.81
CA THR A 49 -11.41 14.53 -5.61
C THR A 49 -10.83 13.88 -4.36
N ARG A 50 -10.53 12.57 -4.41
CA ARG A 50 -9.91 11.83 -3.30
C ARG A 50 -8.49 12.31 -2.99
N ARG A 51 -7.68 12.54 -4.02
CA ARG A 51 -6.31 13.07 -3.91
C ARG A 51 -6.29 14.44 -3.26
N ASN A 52 -7.13 15.37 -3.71
CA ASN A 52 -7.18 16.73 -3.17
C ASN A 52 -7.59 16.74 -1.70
N ALA A 53 -8.46 15.80 -1.30
CA ALA A 53 -8.82 15.57 0.09
C ALA A 53 -7.79 14.75 0.89
N LYS A 54 -6.75 14.20 0.24
CA LYS A 54 -5.80 13.23 0.81
C LYS A 54 -6.51 12.12 1.60
N ASN A 55 -7.55 11.53 0.99
CA ASN A 55 -8.43 10.59 1.67
C ASN A 55 -8.38 9.18 1.04
N PRO A 56 -7.90 8.16 1.76
CA PRO A 56 -7.45 8.20 3.16
C PRO A 56 -6.04 8.79 3.31
N SER A 57 -5.76 9.44 4.44
CA SER A 57 -4.47 10.09 4.73
C SER A 57 -3.33 9.11 4.98
N THR A 58 -3.65 7.83 5.13
CA THR A 58 -2.71 6.74 5.35
C THR A 58 -2.03 6.23 4.08
N LEU A 59 -2.53 6.62 2.90
CA LEU A 59 -1.88 6.33 1.61
C LEU A 59 -0.96 7.48 1.23
N ASP A 60 0.06 7.16 0.42
CA ASP A 60 0.96 8.19 -0.11
C ASP A 60 0.29 8.90 -1.29
N TRP A 61 0.18 10.22 -1.19
CA TRP A 61 -0.40 11.08 -2.22
C TRP A 61 0.66 11.98 -2.88
N SER A 62 1.94 11.74 -2.59
CA SER A 62 3.07 12.47 -3.18
C SER A 62 3.16 12.18 -4.67
N SER A 63 3.45 13.22 -5.45
CA SER A 63 3.51 13.15 -6.91
C SER A 63 4.14 14.43 -7.43
N ASP A 64 5.08 14.29 -8.35
CA ASP A 64 5.68 15.37 -9.15
C ASP A 64 4.96 15.54 -10.49
N GLY A 65 3.89 14.77 -10.73
CA GLY A 65 3.03 14.91 -11.88
C GLY A 65 3.72 14.42 -13.14
N CYS A 66 3.66 15.20 -14.22
CA CYS A 66 4.24 14.78 -15.50
C CYS A 66 5.69 15.27 -15.67
N THR A 67 6.47 15.45 -14.58
CA THR A 67 7.80 16.06 -14.65
C THR A 67 8.78 15.26 -15.52
N ASP A 68 8.74 13.93 -15.43
CA ASP A 68 9.57 13.02 -16.24
C ASP A 68 8.88 12.60 -17.56
N SER A 69 7.76 13.24 -17.92
CA SER A 69 7.05 12.96 -19.19
C SER A 69 7.68 13.71 -20.36
N PRO A 70 7.51 13.21 -21.60
CA PRO A 70 7.90 13.95 -22.81
C PRO A 70 7.22 15.32 -22.89
N ASP A 71 7.79 16.21 -23.71
CA ASP A 71 7.21 17.52 -24.00
C ASP A 71 5.74 17.40 -24.44
N ASN A 72 4.91 18.32 -23.94
CA ASN A 72 3.49 18.41 -24.24
C ASN A 72 3.20 19.68 -25.08
N PRO A 73 3.63 19.71 -26.36
CA PRO A 73 3.59 20.91 -27.19
C PRO A 73 2.16 21.41 -27.48
N PHE A 74 1.16 20.55 -27.31
CA PHE A 74 -0.25 20.86 -27.53
C PHE A 74 -1.01 21.20 -26.24
N GLY A 75 -0.34 21.14 -25.08
CA GLY A 75 -0.92 21.58 -23.80
C GLY A 75 -2.07 20.70 -23.28
N PHE A 76 -2.06 19.40 -23.58
CA PHE A 76 -3.08 18.47 -23.07
C PHE A 76 -3.03 18.36 -21.54
N PRO A 77 -4.17 18.25 -20.84
CA PRO A 77 -4.21 18.23 -19.39
C PRO A 77 -3.88 16.84 -18.82
N PHE A 78 -2.64 16.34 -18.99
CA PHE A 78 -2.23 15.00 -18.52
C PHE A 78 -1.93 14.90 -17.03
N VAL A 79 -1.76 16.04 -16.35
CA VAL A 79 -1.38 16.09 -14.91
C VAL A 79 -2.29 15.22 -14.03
N PRO A 80 -3.64 15.24 -14.16
CA PRO A 80 -4.50 14.31 -13.44
C PRO A 80 -4.15 12.83 -13.63
N ALA A 81 -3.85 12.40 -14.86
CA ALA A 81 -3.50 11.01 -15.14
C ALA A 81 -2.12 10.65 -14.56
N CYS A 82 -1.12 11.53 -14.71
CA CYS A 82 0.21 11.35 -14.11
C CYS A 82 0.12 11.23 -12.58
N ASN A 83 -0.69 12.09 -11.96
CA ASN A 83 -0.96 12.04 -10.53
C ASN A 83 -1.50 10.68 -10.04
N ARG A 84 -2.30 9.98 -10.85
CA ARG A 84 -2.81 8.65 -10.51
C ARG A 84 -1.79 7.55 -10.79
N HIS A 85 -0.97 7.72 -11.83
CA HIS A 85 0.14 6.81 -12.13
C HIS A 85 1.17 6.80 -11.00
N ASP A 86 1.62 7.98 -10.56
CA ASP A 86 2.55 8.14 -9.43
C ASP A 86 1.99 7.52 -8.15
N PHE A 87 0.71 7.79 -7.86
CA PHE A 87 0.01 7.21 -6.72
C PHE A 87 0.09 5.68 -6.72
N GLY A 88 -0.13 5.05 -7.88
CA GLY A 88 -0.02 3.60 -8.02
C GLY A 88 1.38 3.10 -7.75
N TYR A 89 2.39 3.72 -8.37
CA TYR A 89 3.79 3.33 -8.22
C TYR A 89 4.25 3.42 -6.77
N GLN A 90 4.01 4.55 -6.11
CA GLN A 90 4.47 4.79 -4.75
C GLN A 90 3.76 3.86 -3.75
N ASN A 91 2.43 3.74 -3.83
CA ASN A 91 1.71 2.90 -2.89
C ASN A 91 2.00 1.41 -3.11
N TYR A 92 2.15 0.93 -4.34
CA TYR A 92 2.53 -0.47 -4.58
C TYR A 92 3.94 -0.78 -4.04
N ARG A 93 4.88 0.16 -4.14
CA ARG A 93 6.24 0.03 -3.56
C ARG A 93 6.18 -0.03 -2.04
N LEU A 94 5.49 0.93 -1.41
CA LEU A 94 5.29 0.95 0.05
C LEU A 94 4.53 -0.27 0.56
N GLN A 95 3.70 -0.87 -0.28
CA GLN A 95 2.93 -2.06 0.05
C GLN A 95 3.66 -3.37 -0.25
N ASN A 96 4.93 -3.31 -0.67
CA ASN A 96 5.78 -4.46 -1.02
C ASN A 96 5.16 -5.37 -2.09
N ARG A 97 4.44 -4.79 -3.07
CA ARG A 97 3.75 -5.51 -4.15
C ARG A 97 3.96 -4.91 -5.53
N PHE A 98 5.03 -4.12 -5.70
CA PHE A 98 5.43 -3.55 -6.99
C PHE A 98 6.16 -4.60 -7.84
N THR A 99 5.41 -5.59 -8.35
CA THR A 99 5.89 -6.60 -9.30
C THR A 99 5.78 -6.09 -10.74
N ASP A 100 6.39 -6.80 -11.70
CA ASP A 100 6.27 -6.47 -13.14
C ASP A 100 4.80 -6.45 -13.60
N SER A 101 3.99 -7.39 -13.12
CA SER A 101 2.55 -7.43 -13.41
C SER A 101 1.80 -6.25 -12.78
N GLY A 102 2.13 -5.87 -11.54
CA GLY A 102 1.55 -4.69 -10.88
C GLY A 102 1.90 -3.41 -11.62
N LYS A 103 3.18 -3.25 -11.99
CA LYS A 103 3.66 -2.13 -12.81
C LYS A 103 2.90 -2.06 -14.14
N LEU A 104 2.81 -3.17 -14.86
CA LEU A 104 2.12 -3.24 -16.15
C LEU A 104 0.64 -2.84 -16.03
N ASN A 105 -0.05 -3.27 -14.97
CA ASN A 105 -1.44 -2.90 -14.75
C ASN A 105 -1.60 -1.39 -14.52
N ILE A 106 -0.70 -0.77 -13.75
CA ILE A 106 -0.71 0.68 -13.51
C ILE A 106 -0.42 1.45 -14.81
N ASP A 107 0.55 0.98 -15.60
CA ASP A 107 0.90 1.61 -16.90
C ASP A 107 -0.25 1.51 -17.90
N ASN A 108 -0.94 0.37 -17.95
CA ASN A 108 -2.11 0.18 -18.81
C ASN A 108 -3.28 1.07 -18.39
N ASN A 109 -3.50 1.24 -17.09
CA ASN A 109 -4.52 2.15 -16.57
C ASN A 109 -4.21 3.61 -16.93
N PHE A 110 -2.93 4.03 -16.88
CA PHE A 110 -2.54 5.37 -17.34
C PHE A 110 -2.77 5.56 -18.84
N LYS A 111 -2.51 4.54 -19.65
CA LYS A 111 -2.72 4.58 -21.10
C LYS A 111 -4.20 4.68 -21.49
N SER A 112 -5.12 4.25 -20.64
CA SER A 112 -6.57 4.28 -20.92
C SER A 112 -7.26 5.60 -20.57
N GLU A 113 -6.52 6.58 -20.03
CA GLU A 113 -7.02 7.93 -19.69
C GLU A 113 -6.85 8.94 -20.82
#